data_AF-A0A8H7IKB4-F1
#
_entry.id   AF-A0A8H7IKB4-F1
#
_cell.length_a   1.000
_cell.length_b   1.000
_cell.length_c   1.000
_cell.angle_alpha   90.00
_cell.angle_beta   90.00
_cell.angle_gamma   90.00
#
_symmetry.space_group_name_H-M   'P 1'
#
loop_
_entity.id
_entity.type
_entity.pdbx_description
1 polymer ?
#
loop_
_entity_poly.entity_id
_entity_poly.type
_entity_poly.pdbx_seq_one_letter_code
_entity_poly.pdbx_strand_id
1 'polypeptide(L)'
;MFCRARPFTVQRSFRSSAVALNSQIRLIDEGNNSTSNTDTETPSSKLESEPLPGLELVSQASSPPTPSSSGLPQVVPENELRDIPRINAFDTHRFVTALERTFPTPIARTLMRATRALLVVRFGRVKQEIFGVRDLDNQAYLFRAALSELRTELTMRTRSEFAALRTASNALRREVDALNGKMKEDIATLKHDIDMDINNRKNETRADAKVNEIAIEQELNHRATIKISDLRTEIEQAKWVNVSRGVLGVLSLVSLVIATMELAPKPPKPVRSPHRQ
;
A
#
# COMPACT_ATOMS: atom_id res chain seq x y z
N MET A 1 59.90 -1.72 0.89
CA MET A 1 58.99 -2.80 0.44
C MET A 1 57.87 -2.91 1.45
N PHE A 2 56.64 -2.88 0.96
CA PHE A 2 55.40 -2.63 1.70
C PHE A 2 54.99 -3.79 2.63
N CYS A 3 54.76 -3.51 3.91
CA CYS A 3 53.95 -4.36 4.79
C CYS A 3 52.48 -3.98 4.60
N ARG A 4 51.73 -4.85 3.94
CA ARG A 4 50.30 -4.71 3.62
C ARG A 4 49.48 -5.35 4.74
N ALA A 5 48.88 -4.53 5.60
CA ALA A 5 47.88 -4.99 6.57
C ALA A 5 46.57 -5.34 5.83
N ARG A 6 45.98 -6.50 6.17
CA ARG A 6 44.70 -6.98 5.63
C ARG A 6 43.53 -6.31 6.39
N PRO A 7 42.43 -5.93 5.72
CA PRO A 7 41.22 -5.49 6.42
C PRO A 7 40.45 -6.68 6.98
N PHE A 8 40.00 -6.51 8.23
CA PHE A 8 39.13 -7.40 8.99
C PHE A 8 37.68 -7.12 8.57
N THR A 9 37.05 -8.05 7.84
CA THR A 9 35.63 -7.96 7.46
C THR A 9 34.77 -8.66 8.50
N VAL A 10 33.97 -7.87 9.23
CA VAL A 10 32.93 -8.37 10.15
C VAL A 10 31.70 -8.77 9.33
N GLN A 11 31.51 -10.06 9.14
CA GLN A 11 30.34 -10.64 8.50
C GLN A 11 29.17 -10.66 9.50
N ARG A 12 28.27 -9.67 9.43
CA ARG A 12 26.99 -9.71 10.16
C ARG A 12 25.98 -10.54 9.36
N SER A 13 25.67 -11.72 9.90
CA SER A 13 24.59 -12.59 9.45
C SER A 13 23.23 -11.92 9.71
N PHE A 14 22.48 -11.62 8.65
CA PHE A 14 21.06 -11.30 8.72
C PHE A 14 20.28 -12.61 8.76
N ARG A 15 19.77 -12.99 9.94
CA ARG A 15 18.72 -14.02 10.05
C ARG A 15 17.38 -13.37 9.70
N SER A 16 16.84 -13.74 8.54
CA SER A 16 15.47 -13.44 8.15
C SER A 16 14.53 -14.46 8.81
N SER A 17 13.70 -14.02 9.76
CA SER A 17 12.59 -14.83 10.28
C SER A 17 11.35 -14.56 9.44
N ALA A 18 10.91 -15.58 8.69
CA ALA A 18 9.63 -15.59 8.01
C ALA A 18 8.49 -15.78 9.03
N VAL A 19 7.55 -14.84 9.05
CA VAL A 19 6.29 -14.96 9.80
C VAL A 19 5.30 -15.68 8.90
N ALA A 20 4.87 -16.88 9.30
CA ALA A 20 3.82 -17.63 8.63
C ALA A 20 2.44 -17.13 9.11
N LEU A 21 1.64 -16.60 8.18
CA LEU A 21 0.22 -16.28 8.42
C LEU A 21 -0.61 -17.55 8.20
N ASN A 22 -1.30 -17.97 9.26
CA ASN A 22 -2.24 -19.08 9.25
C ASN A 22 -3.65 -18.54 8.97
N SER A 23 -4.24 -18.95 7.86
CA SER A 23 -5.61 -18.62 7.47
C SER A 23 -6.59 -19.68 8.00
N GLN A 24 -7.43 -19.32 8.96
CA GLN A 24 -8.67 -20.05 9.24
C GLN A 24 -9.88 -19.18 8.92
N ILE A 25 -10.62 -19.61 7.92
CA ILE A 25 -11.96 -19.15 7.56
C ILE A 25 -12.94 -19.88 8.49
N ARG A 26 -13.72 -19.13 9.28
CA ARG A 26 -14.93 -19.63 9.92
C ARG A 26 -16.11 -18.76 9.48
N LEU A 27 -17.01 -19.40 8.76
CA LEU A 27 -18.36 -18.94 8.40
C LEU A 27 -19.17 -18.65 9.66
N ILE A 28 -19.81 -17.48 9.73
CA ILE A 28 -20.99 -17.24 10.58
C ILE A 28 -22.07 -16.64 9.68
N ASP A 29 -23.21 -17.31 9.72
CA ASP A 29 -24.47 -17.06 9.01
C ASP A 29 -25.34 -16.00 9.74
N GLU A 30 -26.33 -15.48 9.01
CA GLU A 30 -27.39 -14.50 9.32
C GLU A 30 -27.92 -14.44 10.77
N GLY A 31 -28.53 -13.36 11.28
CA GLY A 31 -28.97 -12.08 10.75
C GLY A 31 -29.92 -11.43 11.76
N ASN A 32 -30.06 -10.09 11.79
CA ASN A 32 -31.35 -9.42 12.03
C ASN A 32 -31.24 -7.88 11.85
N ASN A 33 -31.93 -7.42 10.81
CA ASN A 33 -32.83 -6.25 10.74
C ASN A 33 -32.59 -5.02 11.65
N SER A 34 -32.36 -3.86 11.03
CA SER A 34 -32.99 -2.58 11.40
C SER A 34 -32.76 -1.53 10.30
N THR A 35 -33.76 -1.37 9.44
CA THR A 35 -33.92 -0.21 8.55
C THR A 35 -34.39 1.01 9.36
N SER A 36 -33.69 2.14 9.27
CA SER A 36 -34.34 3.46 9.27
C SER A 36 -33.45 4.49 8.57
N ASN A 37 -34.03 5.11 7.53
CA ASN A 37 -33.52 6.28 6.83
C ASN A 37 -33.89 7.54 7.62
N THR A 38 -32.98 8.53 7.69
CA THR A 38 -33.33 9.96 7.59
C THR A 38 -32.10 10.83 7.29
N ASP A 39 -32.14 11.44 6.11
CA ASP A 39 -31.80 12.82 5.73
C ASP A 39 -30.70 13.64 6.46
N THR A 40 -29.78 14.13 5.62
CA THR A 40 -29.39 15.54 5.44
C THR A 40 -29.51 16.48 6.64
N GLU A 41 -28.38 16.87 7.25
CA GLU A 41 -27.88 18.26 7.25
C GLU A 41 -26.54 18.36 8.01
N THR A 42 -25.66 19.19 7.48
CA THR A 42 -24.46 19.71 8.14
C THR A 42 -24.88 20.80 9.12
N PRO A 43 -24.33 20.81 10.34
CA PRO A 43 -23.76 22.07 10.81
C PRO A 43 -22.36 21.89 11.39
N SER A 44 -21.51 22.82 10.99
CA SER A 44 -20.17 23.06 11.51
C SER A 44 -20.24 23.49 12.98
N SER A 45 -19.54 22.79 13.89
CA SER A 45 -18.96 23.37 15.10
C SER A 45 -17.97 22.42 15.81
N LYS A 46 -16.69 22.79 15.70
CA LYS A 46 -15.73 22.94 16.81
C LYS A 46 -15.62 21.78 17.84
N LEU A 47 -14.62 20.91 17.64
CA LEU A 47 -13.96 20.09 18.67
C LEU A 47 -12.45 20.27 18.43
N GLU A 48 -11.81 21.22 19.13
CA GLU A 48 -11.08 20.98 20.39
C GLU A 48 -10.02 19.88 20.21
N SER A 49 -8.84 20.33 19.74
CA SER A 49 -7.62 19.55 19.66
C SER A 49 -6.99 19.45 21.06
N GLU A 50 -7.07 18.27 21.66
CA GLU A 50 -6.29 17.87 22.83
C GLU A 50 -4.83 17.56 22.41
N PRO A 51 -3.81 18.32 22.86
CA PRO A 51 -2.42 17.96 22.64
C PRO A 51 -1.88 17.24 23.89
N LEU A 52 -1.34 16.05 23.67
CA LEU A 52 -0.60 15.25 24.65
C LEU A 52 0.39 16.10 25.47
N PRO A 53 0.39 16.00 26.81
CA PRO A 53 1.27 16.78 27.66
C PRO A 53 2.68 16.17 27.65
N GLY A 54 3.66 17.01 27.34
CA GLY A 54 5.06 16.70 27.59
C GLY A 54 5.93 16.70 26.34
N LEU A 55 6.27 17.90 25.84
CA LEU A 55 7.56 18.21 25.20
C LEU A 55 7.77 19.74 25.11
N GLU A 56 7.32 20.49 26.11
CA GLU A 56 7.51 21.95 26.22
C GLU A 56 8.67 22.28 27.17
N LEU A 57 9.88 21.76 26.88
CA LEU A 57 11.08 22.21 27.59
C LEU A 57 12.32 22.30 26.71
N VAL A 58 12.19 22.71 25.44
CA VAL A 58 13.32 23.29 24.68
C VAL A 58 12.77 24.30 23.66
N SER A 59 12.18 25.39 24.12
CA SER A 59 11.88 26.55 23.25
C SER A 59 11.77 27.85 24.06
N GLN A 60 12.77 28.15 24.88
CA GLN A 60 13.03 29.56 25.24
C GLN A 60 14.46 29.77 25.73
N ALA A 61 15.03 30.91 25.31
CA ALA A 61 16.36 31.45 25.58
C ALA A 61 17.52 30.91 24.73
N SER A 62 17.73 31.50 23.55
CA SER A 62 18.85 32.43 23.31
C SER A 62 18.90 32.90 21.84
N SER A 63 19.32 34.15 21.68
CA SER A 63 19.58 34.92 20.44
C SER A 63 20.43 34.18 19.40
N PRO A 64 20.41 34.62 18.12
CA PRO A 64 21.02 33.87 17.02
C PRO A 64 22.55 33.86 17.13
N PRO A 65 23.22 32.69 17.01
CA PRO A 65 24.61 32.68 16.59
C PRO A 65 24.66 32.84 15.07
N THR A 66 25.45 33.81 14.64
CA THR A 66 25.89 34.07 13.27
C THR A 66 26.34 32.79 12.54
N PRO A 67 26.17 32.71 11.21
CA PRO A 67 26.52 31.53 10.44
C PRO A 67 28.04 31.29 10.49
N SER A 68 28.39 30.11 10.99
CA SER A 68 29.72 29.52 10.97
C SER A 68 30.14 29.22 9.53
N SER A 69 31.23 29.84 9.09
CA SER A 69 32.03 29.31 7.98
C SER A 69 33.26 28.61 8.51
N SER A 70 33.42 27.37 8.07
CA SER A 70 34.68 26.62 7.97
C SER A 70 35.25 26.03 9.26
N GLY A 71 35.39 24.70 9.21
CA GLY A 71 35.97 23.88 10.25
C GLY A 71 37.36 24.36 10.66
N LEU A 72 37.43 24.78 11.91
CA LEU A 72 38.50 24.56 12.87
C LEU A 72 37.86 24.96 14.21
N PRO A 73 38.21 24.31 15.35
CA PRO A 73 37.72 24.77 16.64
C PRO A 73 38.13 26.23 16.79
N GLN A 74 37.13 27.08 17.06
CA GLN A 74 37.32 28.49 17.32
C GLN A 74 38.34 28.59 18.47
N VAL A 75 39.55 29.04 18.14
CA VAL A 75 40.55 29.46 19.11
C VAL A 75 39.90 30.60 19.88
N VAL A 76 39.29 30.27 21.02
CA VAL A 76 38.96 31.28 22.02
C VAL A 76 40.29 31.96 22.34
N PRO A 77 40.37 33.30 22.22
CA PRO A 77 41.64 34.00 22.32
C PRO A 77 42.28 33.69 23.66
N GLU A 78 43.47 33.10 23.55
CA GLU A 78 44.61 33.22 24.42
C GLU A 78 44.60 34.52 25.25
N ASN A 79 43.93 34.51 26.41
CA ASN A 79 43.98 35.65 27.33
C ASN A 79 43.94 35.28 28.81
N GLU A 80 44.13 34.02 29.17
CA GLU A 80 44.38 33.64 30.57
C GLU A 80 45.67 32.80 30.65
N LEU A 81 46.68 33.15 29.86
CA LEU A 81 48.03 33.06 30.40
C LEU A 81 48.08 34.10 31.52
N ARG A 82 47.48 33.77 32.67
CA ARG A 82 47.70 34.51 33.92
C ARG A 82 49.20 34.54 34.05
N ASP A 83 49.76 35.72 33.80
CA ASP A 83 51.14 36.05 34.07
C ASP A 83 51.37 35.66 35.51
N ILE A 84 51.96 34.48 35.73
CA ILE A 84 52.46 34.12 37.03
C ILE A 84 53.50 35.22 37.28
N PRO A 85 53.30 36.08 38.30
CA PRO A 85 54.25 37.13 38.59
C PRO A 85 55.61 36.47 38.71
N ARG A 86 56.55 36.83 37.82
CA ARG A 86 57.89 36.24 37.79
C ARG A 86 58.42 36.34 39.21
N ILE A 87 58.59 35.19 39.85
CA ILE A 87 58.94 35.08 41.25
C ILE A 87 60.24 35.88 41.44
N ASN A 88 60.16 37.00 42.15
CA ASN A 88 61.33 37.84 42.43
C ASN A 88 62.39 36.98 43.12
N ALA A 89 63.53 36.81 42.45
CA ALA A 89 64.63 36.01 42.96
C ALA A 89 65.12 36.59 44.31
N PHE A 90 65.35 35.72 45.30
CA PHE A 90 65.83 36.14 46.61
C PHE A 90 67.24 36.70 46.50
N ASP A 91 67.39 38.02 46.70
CA ASP A 91 68.68 38.70 46.68
C ASP A 91 69.45 38.43 47.98
N THR A 92 70.42 37.53 47.91
CA THR A 92 71.29 37.17 49.03
C THR A 92 72.25 38.29 49.42
N HIS A 93 72.65 39.15 48.48
CA HIS A 93 73.63 40.21 48.76
C HIS A 93 72.99 41.30 49.60
N ARG A 94 71.83 41.82 49.17
CA ARG A 94 71.08 42.83 49.93
C ARG A 94 70.70 42.34 51.32
N PHE A 95 70.34 41.06 51.45
CA PHE A 95 70.00 40.46 52.74
C PHE A 95 71.20 40.40 53.70
N VAL A 96 72.38 40.00 53.20
CA VAL A 96 73.60 39.95 54.01
C VAL A 96 74.08 41.35 54.38
N THR A 97 74.08 42.31 53.46
CA THR A 97 74.46 43.71 53.73
C THR A 97 73.54 44.36 54.78
N ALA A 98 72.27 43.98 54.85
CA ALA A 98 71.36 44.44 55.90
C ALA A 98 71.68 43.83 57.26
N LEU A 99 72.04 42.54 57.30
CA LEU A 99 72.36 41.81 58.54
C LEU A 99 73.72 42.21 59.15
N GLU A 100 74.70 42.55 58.31
CA GLU A 100 76.03 42.99 58.75
C GLU A 100 76.02 44.31 59.54
N ARG A 101 74.92 45.07 59.47
CA ARG A 101 74.73 46.26 60.32
C ARG A 101 74.43 45.94 61.79
N THR A 102 74.01 44.71 62.09
CA THR A 102 73.52 44.32 63.43
C THR A 102 74.23 43.10 63.99
N PHE A 103 74.79 42.24 63.12
CA PHE A 103 75.46 41.00 63.50
C PHE A 103 76.85 40.89 62.86
N PRO A 104 77.79 40.19 63.50
CA PRO A 104 79.08 39.91 62.88
C PRO A 104 78.91 39.05 61.62
N THR A 105 79.77 39.30 60.64
CA THR A 105 79.77 38.70 59.30
C THR A 105 79.56 37.16 59.24
N PRO A 106 80.16 36.33 60.11
CA PRO A 106 79.93 34.88 60.08
C PRO A 106 78.50 34.47 60.45
N ILE A 107 77.86 35.20 61.38
CA ILE A 107 76.48 34.94 61.82
C ILE A 107 75.50 35.37 60.72
N ALA A 108 75.71 36.53 60.11
CA ALA A 108 74.90 37.03 58.99
C ALA A 108 74.90 36.06 57.79
N ARG A 109 76.08 35.53 57.42
CA ARG A 109 76.21 34.51 56.37
C ARG A 109 75.51 33.20 56.71
N THR A 110 75.55 32.78 57.97
CA THR A 110 74.89 31.55 58.43
C THR A 110 73.37 31.70 58.39
N LEU A 111 72.85 32.85 58.83
CA LEU A 111 71.43 33.16 58.77
C LEU A 111 70.92 33.22 57.32
N MET A 112 71.69 33.81 56.40
CA MET A 112 71.38 33.80 54.96
C MET A 112 71.30 32.39 54.39
N ARG A 113 72.26 31.51 54.73
CA ARG A 113 72.22 30.12 54.28
C ARG A 113 70.99 29.38 54.82
N ALA A 114 70.63 29.62 56.08
CA ALA A 114 69.45 29.04 56.71
C ALA A 114 68.15 29.54 56.07
N THR A 115 68.01 30.85 55.84
CA THR A 115 66.81 31.41 55.19
C THR A 115 66.69 30.98 53.73
N ARG A 116 67.81 30.94 52.99
CA ARG A 116 67.84 30.40 51.63
C ARG A 116 67.40 28.94 51.59
N ALA A 117 67.89 28.11 52.50
CA ALA A 117 67.49 26.70 52.58
C ALA A 117 65.99 26.56 52.86
N LEU A 118 65.45 27.33 53.80
CA LEU A 118 64.02 27.33 54.12
C LEU A 118 63.16 27.79 52.92
N LEU A 119 63.59 28.84 52.23
CA LEU A 119 62.92 29.35 51.03
C LEU A 119 62.86 28.30 49.94
N VAL A 120 63.97 27.62 49.65
CA VAL A 120 64.02 26.55 48.62
C VAL A 120 63.02 25.45 48.93
N VAL A 121 62.94 25.00 50.19
CA VAL A 121 61.99 23.96 50.60
C VAL A 121 60.53 24.42 50.45
N ARG A 122 60.22 25.66 50.85
CA ARG A 122 58.86 26.21 50.74
C ARG A 122 58.46 26.46 49.28
N PHE A 123 59.36 27.03 48.47
CA PHE A 123 59.12 27.24 47.04
C PHE A 123 58.94 25.91 46.30
N GLY A 124 59.69 24.88 46.67
CA GLY A 124 59.49 23.53 46.12
C GLY A 124 58.06 23.03 46.30
N ARG A 125 57.49 23.18 47.52
CA ARG A 125 56.10 22.78 47.80
C ARG A 125 55.07 23.60 47.02
N VAL A 126 55.19 24.94 47.05
CA VAL A 126 54.27 25.84 46.33
C VAL A 126 54.31 25.60 44.83
N LYS A 127 55.50 25.37 44.26
CA LYS A 127 55.66 25.07 42.82
C LYS A 127 54.95 23.77 42.43
N GLN A 128 55.02 22.73 43.25
CA GLN A 128 54.31 21.46 43.00
C GLN A 128 52.78 21.65 43.06
N GLU A 129 52.27 22.42 44.02
CA GLU A 129 50.84 22.73 44.10
C GLU A 129 50.35 23.54 42.88
N ILE A 130 51.11 24.56 42.45
CA ILE A 130 50.76 25.36 41.27
C ILE A 130 50.78 24.50 40.00
N PHE A 131 51.74 23.58 39.85
CA PHE A 131 51.74 22.68 38.71
C PHE A 131 50.56 21.72 38.71
N GLY A 132 50.13 21.24 39.88
CA GLY A 132 48.92 20.42 40.01
C GLY A 132 47.65 21.17 39.58
N VAL A 133 47.52 22.44 39.99
CA VAL A 133 46.37 23.28 39.58
C VAL A 133 46.39 23.52 38.06
N ARG A 134 47.54 23.85 37.48
CA ARG A 134 47.65 24.08 36.02
C ARG A 134 47.39 22.83 35.19
N ASP A 135 47.82 21.66 35.66
CA ASP A 135 47.54 20.39 34.97
C ASP A 135 46.05 20.05 35.03
N LEU A 136 45.40 20.26 36.19
CA LEU A 136 43.96 20.09 36.33
C LEU A 136 43.18 21.04 35.42
N ASP A 137 43.57 22.31 35.35
CA ASP A 137 42.94 23.31 34.47
C ASP A 137 43.11 22.93 32.98
N ASN A 138 44.28 22.44 32.58
CA ASN A 138 44.53 21.96 31.23
C ASN A 138 43.67 20.73 30.89
N GLN A 139 43.55 19.76 31.80
CA GLN A 139 42.66 18.62 31.62
C GLN A 139 41.20 19.05 31.50
N ALA A 140 40.75 19.97 32.36
CA ALA A 140 39.39 20.51 32.31
C ALA A 140 39.11 21.21 30.97
N TYR A 141 40.09 21.91 30.41
CA TYR A 141 39.99 22.51 29.07
C TYR A 141 39.82 21.45 27.98
N LEU A 142 40.65 20.40 27.98
CA LEU A 142 40.54 19.30 27.01
C LEU A 142 39.19 18.58 27.11
N PHE A 143 38.70 18.34 28.32
CA PHE A 143 37.36 17.78 28.52
C PHE A 143 36.27 18.70 27.97
N ARG A 144 36.37 20.01 28.21
CA ARG A 144 35.40 20.98 27.69
C ARG A 144 35.43 21.05 26.17
N ALA A 145 36.61 20.99 25.56
CA ALA A 145 36.77 20.93 24.11
C ALA A 145 36.12 19.66 23.53
N ALA A 146 36.39 18.50 24.12
CA ALA A 146 35.81 17.22 23.70
C ALA A 146 34.27 17.20 23.88
N LEU A 147 33.74 17.77 24.96
CA LEU A 147 32.29 17.89 25.18
C LEU A 147 31.63 18.84 24.17
N SER A 148 32.31 19.92 23.80
CA SER A 148 31.85 20.83 22.76
C SER A 148 31.81 20.12 21.41
N GLU A 149 32.87 19.38 21.06
CA GLU A 149 32.94 18.58 19.85
C GLU A 149 31.83 17.52 19.81
N LEU A 150 31.67 16.74 20.88
CA LEU A 150 30.62 15.72 20.99
C LEU A 150 29.22 16.33 20.87
N ARG A 151 28.97 17.50 21.49
CA ARG A 151 27.68 18.18 21.38
C ARG A 151 27.40 18.60 19.94
N THR A 152 28.40 19.13 19.24
CA THR A 152 28.25 19.51 17.83
C THR A 152 28.05 18.29 16.94
N GLU A 153 28.83 17.22 17.13
CA GLU A 153 28.70 15.97 16.40
C GLU A 153 27.32 15.33 16.61
N LEU A 154 26.87 15.22 17.87
CA LEU A 154 25.54 14.71 18.20
C LEU A 154 24.43 15.53 17.56
N THR A 155 24.53 16.86 17.61
CA THR A 155 23.52 17.75 17.02
C THR A 155 23.48 17.59 15.50
N MET A 156 24.65 17.50 14.85
CA MET A 156 24.73 17.29 13.40
C MET A 156 24.23 15.91 13.01
N ARG A 157 24.59 14.87 13.76
CA ARG A 157 24.17 13.48 13.53
C ARG A 157 22.66 13.33 13.67
N THR A 158 22.08 13.82 14.75
CA THR A 158 20.63 13.77 14.96
C THR A 158 19.91 14.55 13.86
N ARG A 159 20.38 15.75 13.49
CA ARG A 159 19.80 16.52 12.38
C ARG A 159 19.83 15.76 11.06
N SER A 160 20.93 15.07 10.75
CA SER A 160 21.08 14.21 9.58
C SER A 160 20.14 13.00 9.62
N GLU A 161 20.06 12.32 10.76
CA GLU A 161 19.16 11.17 10.96
C GLU A 161 17.68 11.59 10.81
N PHE A 162 17.28 12.74 11.35
CA PHE A 162 15.94 13.29 11.14
C PHE A 162 15.66 13.63 9.67
N ALA A 163 16.64 14.18 8.95
CA ALA A 163 16.49 14.45 7.52
C ALA A 163 16.35 13.15 6.70
N ALA A 164 17.12 12.12 7.03
CA ALA A 164 17.02 10.80 6.42
C ALA A 164 15.66 10.14 6.71
N LEU A 165 15.21 10.15 7.96
CA LEU A 165 13.92 9.60 8.36
C LEU A 165 12.75 10.31 7.66
N ARG A 166 12.81 11.64 7.55
CA ARG A 166 11.79 12.42 6.83
C ARG A 166 11.74 12.08 5.35
N THR A 167 12.90 11.85 4.74
CA THR A 167 13.00 11.43 3.33
C THR A 167 12.43 10.03 3.14
N ALA A 168 12.78 9.08 4.01
CA ALA A 168 12.24 7.72 3.98
C ALA A 168 10.72 7.69 4.21
N SER A 169 10.21 8.50 5.15
CA SER A 169 8.77 8.62 5.40
C SER A 169 8.02 9.18 4.18
N ASN A 170 8.58 10.20 3.52
CA ASN A 170 7.99 10.74 2.29
C ASN A 170 8.04 9.75 1.13
N ALA A 171 9.10 8.96 1.00
CA ALA A 171 9.19 7.90 0.00
C ALA A 171 8.12 6.83 0.25
N LEU A 172 7.99 6.35 1.48
CA LEU A 172 6.99 5.35 1.85
C LEU A 172 5.56 5.85 1.60
N ARG A 173 5.26 7.13 1.88
CA ARG A 173 3.96 7.73 1.54
C ARG A 173 3.66 7.68 0.05
N ARG A 174 4.65 8.00 -0.80
CA ARG A 174 4.49 7.93 -2.26
C ARG A 174 4.28 6.49 -2.74
N GLU A 175 4.96 5.53 -2.12
CA GLU A 175 4.76 4.11 -2.43
C GLU A 175 3.36 3.63 -2.04
N VAL A 176 2.85 4.06 -0.89
CA VAL A 176 1.47 3.78 -0.45
C VAL A 176 0.46 4.40 -1.41
N ASP A 177 0.65 5.66 -1.80
CA ASP A 177 -0.25 6.34 -2.75
C ASP A 177 -0.22 5.68 -4.13
N ALA A 178 0.97 5.30 -4.62
CA ALA A 178 1.13 4.57 -5.86
C ALA A 178 0.45 3.19 -5.82
N LEU A 179 0.62 2.45 -4.72
CA LEU A 179 -0.03 1.15 -4.53
C LEU A 179 -1.54 1.27 -4.45
N ASN A 180 -2.05 2.28 -3.75
CA ASN A 180 -3.48 2.57 -3.67
C ASN A 180 -4.05 2.95 -5.04
N GLY A 181 -3.33 3.76 -5.83
CA GLY A 181 -3.68 4.07 -7.20
C GLY A 181 -3.79 2.83 -8.07
N LYS A 182 -2.75 1.97 -8.02
CA LYS A 182 -2.73 0.71 -8.76
C LYS A 182 -3.87 -0.23 -8.35
N MET A 183 -4.12 -0.38 -7.04
CA MET A 183 -5.21 -1.22 -6.56
C MET A 183 -6.58 -0.74 -7.06
N LYS A 184 -6.80 0.57 -7.12
CA LYS A 184 -8.05 1.14 -7.67
C LYS A 184 -8.17 0.90 -9.16
N GLU A 185 -7.08 1.03 -9.91
CA GLU A 185 -7.04 0.70 -11.34
C GLU A 185 -7.33 -0.78 -11.56
N ASP A 186 -6.65 -1.68 -10.84
CA ASP A 186 -6.85 -3.12 -10.93
C ASP A 186 -8.32 -3.50 -10.60
N ILE A 187 -8.92 -2.90 -9.56
CA ILE A 187 -10.34 -3.10 -9.23
C ILE A 187 -11.25 -2.59 -10.35
N ALA A 188 -10.96 -1.42 -10.93
CA ALA A 188 -11.76 -0.86 -12.02
C ALA A 188 -11.69 -1.73 -13.28
N THR A 189 -10.50 -2.22 -13.62
CA THR A 189 -10.27 -3.15 -14.73
C THR A 189 -11.00 -4.46 -14.50
N LEU A 190 -10.84 -5.09 -13.32
CA LEU A 190 -11.55 -6.33 -12.99
C LEU A 190 -13.07 -6.16 -13.03
N LYS A 191 -13.58 -5.03 -12.53
CA LYS A 191 -15.00 -4.72 -12.62
C LYS A 191 -15.45 -4.61 -14.08
N HIS A 192 -14.69 -3.92 -14.93
CA HIS A 192 -15.00 -3.80 -16.34
C HIS A 192 -14.99 -5.15 -17.06
N ASP A 193 -14.00 -6.00 -16.77
CA ASP A 193 -13.88 -7.34 -17.33
C ASP A 193 -15.07 -8.21 -16.93
N ILE A 194 -15.51 -8.15 -15.66
CA ILE A 194 -16.71 -8.86 -15.18
C ILE A 194 -17.97 -8.34 -15.87
N ASP A 195 -18.15 -7.02 -15.97
CA ASP A 195 -19.30 -6.42 -16.63
C ASP A 195 -19.35 -6.83 -18.12
N MET A 196 -18.18 -6.88 -18.77
CA MET A 196 -18.05 -7.34 -20.15
C MET A 196 -18.41 -8.82 -20.28
N ASP A 197 -17.89 -9.69 -19.41
CA ASP A 197 -18.20 -11.12 -19.44
C ASP A 197 -19.70 -11.39 -19.17
N ILE A 198 -20.28 -10.71 -18.17
CA ILE A 198 -21.72 -10.81 -17.88
C ILE A 198 -22.55 -10.37 -19.10
N ASN A 199 -22.18 -9.26 -19.74
CA ASN A 199 -22.89 -8.78 -20.92
C ASN A 199 -22.71 -9.74 -22.11
N ASN A 200 -21.52 -10.31 -22.29
CA ASN A 200 -21.25 -11.30 -23.32
C ASN A 200 -22.11 -12.56 -23.11
N ARG A 201 -22.11 -13.13 -21.90
CA ARG A 201 -22.93 -14.31 -21.55
C ARG A 201 -24.42 -14.04 -21.69
N LYS A 202 -24.88 -12.84 -21.33
CA LYS A 202 -26.28 -12.42 -21.53
C LYS A 202 -26.62 -12.30 -23.01
N ASN A 203 -25.70 -11.78 -23.83
CA ASN A 203 -25.87 -11.69 -25.28
C ASN A 203 -25.89 -13.08 -25.93
N GLU A 204 -24.97 -13.97 -25.54
CA GLU A 204 -24.93 -15.36 -25.98
C GLU A 204 -26.23 -16.10 -25.63
N THR A 205 -26.67 -16.02 -24.37
CA THR A 205 -27.95 -16.62 -23.94
C THR A 205 -29.14 -16.08 -24.75
N ARG A 206 -29.16 -14.79 -25.07
CA ARG A 206 -30.20 -14.19 -25.92
C ARG A 206 -30.09 -14.62 -27.38
N ALA A 207 -28.88 -14.80 -27.90
CA ALA A 207 -28.66 -15.31 -29.23
C ALA A 207 -29.17 -16.76 -29.34
N ASP A 208 -28.81 -17.62 -28.38
CA ASP A 208 -29.28 -19.01 -28.31
C ASP A 208 -30.80 -19.09 -28.19
N ALA A 209 -31.40 -18.25 -27.36
CA ALA A 209 -32.85 -18.16 -27.24
C ALA A 209 -33.52 -17.82 -28.58
N LYS A 210 -32.97 -16.86 -29.34
CA LYS A 210 -33.46 -16.50 -30.68
C LYS A 210 -33.25 -17.61 -31.69
N VAL A 211 -32.12 -18.30 -31.65
CA VAL A 211 -31.85 -19.45 -32.52
C VAL A 211 -32.88 -20.56 -32.26
N ASN A 212 -33.17 -20.85 -31.00
CA ASN A 212 -34.20 -21.81 -30.61
C ASN A 212 -35.60 -21.36 -31.05
N GLU A 213 -35.93 -20.07 -30.88
CA GLU A 213 -37.19 -19.50 -31.35
C GLU A 213 -37.36 -19.69 -32.87
N ILE A 214 -36.35 -19.34 -33.66
CA ILE A 214 -36.36 -19.52 -35.12
C ILE A 214 -36.47 -21.02 -35.49
N ALA A 215 -35.73 -21.89 -34.81
CA ALA A 215 -35.76 -23.33 -35.08
C ALA A 215 -37.14 -23.93 -34.79
N ILE A 216 -37.76 -23.54 -33.67
CA ILE A 216 -39.12 -23.95 -33.29
C ILE A 216 -40.12 -23.44 -34.33
N GLU A 217 -40.06 -22.16 -34.71
CA GLU A 217 -40.96 -21.59 -35.73
C GLU A 217 -40.86 -22.32 -37.07
N GLN A 218 -39.63 -22.60 -37.53
CA GLN A 218 -39.39 -23.34 -38.76
C GLN A 218 -39.93 -24.77 -38.69
N GLU A 219 -39.66 -25.49 -37.60
CA GLU A 219 -40.14 -26.84 -37.39
C GLU A 219 -41.68 -26.88 -37.32
N LEU A 220 -42.29 -25.94 -36.60
CA LEU A 220 -43.75 -25.84 -36.50
C LEU A 220 -44.38 -25.55 -37.87
N ASN A 221 -43.84 -24.60 -38.63
CA ASN A 221 -44.35 -24.26 -39.95
C ASN A 221 -44.21 -25.45 -40.93
N HIS A 222 -43.07 -26.14 -40.90
CA HIS A 222 -42.85 -27.34 -41.70
C HIS A 222 -43.84 -28.46 -41.33
N ARG A 223 -43.96 -28.78 -40.04
CA ARG A 223 -44.90 -29.79 -39.54
C ARG A 223 -46.36 -29.42 -39.84
N ALA A 224 -46.74 -28.15 -39.73
CA ALA A 224 -48.08 -27.67 -40.07
C ALA A 224 -48.35 -27.82 -41.56
N THR A 225 -47.39 -27.47 -42.41
CA THR A 225 -47.51 -27.60 -43.87
C THR A 225 -47.69 -29.06 -44.29
N ILE A 226 -46.92 -29.98 -43.70
CA ILE A 226 -47.09 -31.42 -43.94
C ILE A 226 -48.48 -31.88 -43.51
N LYS A 227 -48.92 -31.55 -42.29
CA LYS A 227 -50.26 -31.90 -41.82
C LYS A 227 -51.38 -31.38 -42.72
N ILE A 228 -51.24 -30.15 -43.24
CA ILE A 228 -52.21 -29.59 -44.20
C ILE A 228 -52.19 -30.37 -45.52
N SER A 229 -51.02 -30.79 -45.99
CA SER A 229 -50.88 -31.65 -47.17
C SER A 229 -51.51 -33.02 -46.94
N ASP A 230 -51.24 -33.66 -45.80
CA ASP A 230 -51.82 -34.96 -45.44
C ASP A 230 -53.35 -34.87 -45.38
N LEU A 231 -53.91 -33.85 -44.73
CA LEU A 231 -55.35 -33.60 -44.68
C LEU A 231 -55.95 -33.38 -46.08
N ARG A 232 -55.26 -32.68 -46.99
CA ARG A 232 -55.70 -32.55 -48.38
C ARG A 232 -55.73 -33.90 -49.10
N THR A 233 -54.68 -34.71 -48.92
CA THR A 233 -54.64 -36.05 -49.53
C THR A 233 -55.72 -36.97 -48.96
N GLU A 234 -56.00 -36.89 -47.66
CA GLU A 234 -57.08 -37.63 -47.03
C GLU A 234 -58.46 -37.21 -47.58
N ILE A 235 -58.68 -35.91 -47.80
CA ILE A 235 -59.90 -35.41 -48.45
C ILE A 235 -60.01 -35.90 -49.90
N GLU A 236 -58.91 -35.89 -50.66
CA GLU A 236 -58.90 -36.39 -52.03
C GLU A 236 -59.17 -37.89 -52.08
N GLN A 237 -58.54 -38.67 -51.21
CA GLN A 237 -58.80 -40.10 -51.05
C GLN A 237 -60.27 -40.35 -50.69
N ALA A 238 -60.83 -39.59 -49.76
CA ALA A 238 -62.24 -39.68 -49.39
C ALA A 238 -63.16 -39.36 -50.59
N LYS A 239 -62.83 -38.35 -51.40
CA LYS A 239 -63.56 -38.04 -52.65
C LYS A 239 -63.50 -39.19 -53.65
N TRP A 240 -62.32 -39.77 -53.89
CA TRP A 240 -62.16 -40.91 -54.81
C TRP A 240 -62.99 -42.12 -54.38
N VAL A 241 -62.97 -42.43 -53.09
CA VAL A 241 -63.75 -43.53 -52.53
C VAL A 241 -65.26 -43.26 -52.61
N ASN A 242 -65.70 -42.04 -52.35
CA ASN A 242 -67.12 -41.70 -52.42
C ASN A 242 -67.64 -41.69 -53.87
N VAL A 243 -66.84 -41.18 -54.81
CA VAL A 243 -67.15 -41.18 -56.25
C VAL A 243 -67.19 -42.60 -56.79
N SER A 244 -66.20 -43.44 -56.49
CA SER A 244 -66.17 -44.83 -56.96
C SER A 244 -67.36 -45.63 -56.43
N ARG A 245 -67.71 -45.49 -55.15
CA ARG A 245 -68.93 -46.09 -54.57
C ARG A 245 -70.21 -45.58 -55.23
N GLY A 246 -70.30 -44.27 -55.51
CA GLY A 246 -71.43 -43.68 -56.23
C GLY A 246 -71.58 -44.21 -57.65
N VAL A 247 -70.48 -44.29 -58.42
CA VAL A 247 -70.45 -44.84 -59.78
C VAL A 247 -70.88 -46.30 -59.80
N LEU A 248 -70.37 -47.12 -58.87
CA LEU A 248 -70.81 -48.51 -58.69
C LEU A 248 -72.32 -48.60 -58.42
N GLY A 249 -72.86 -47.72 -57.58
CA GLY A 249 -74.30 -47.64 -57.32
C GLY A 249 -75.12 -47.31 -58.58
N VAL A 250 -74.69 -46.33 -59.37
CA VAL A 250 -75.37 -45.95 -60.63
C VAL A 250 -75.28 -47.08 -61.67
N LEU A 251 -74.11 -47.70 -61.84
CA LEU A 251 -73.94 -48.85 -62.74
C LEU A 251 -74.82 -50.04 -62.33
N SER A 252 -74.92 -50.29 -61.02
CA SER A 252 -75.84 -51.30 -60.47
C SER A 252 -77.29 -50.98 -60.81
N LEU A 253 -77.70 -49.71 -60.69
CA LEU A 253 -79.06 -49.26 -61.02
C LEU A 253 -79.35 -49.43 -62.52
N VAL A 254 -78.44 -49.00 -63.40
CA VAL A 254 -78.58 -49.14 -64.85
C VAL A 254 -78.66 -50.61 -65.26
N SER A 255 -77.79 -51.46 -64.70
CA SER A 255 -77.81 -52.91 -64.95
C SER A 255 -79.14 -53.54 -64.54
N LEU A 256 -79.70 -53.11 -63.40
CA LEU A 256 -81.02 -53.54 -62.95
C LEU A 256 -82.14 -53.10 -63.91
N VAL A 257 -82.10 -51.87 -64.43
CA VAL A 257 -83.09 -51.36 -65.40
C VAL A 257 -83.01 -52.12 -66.74
N ILE A 258 -81.80 -52.42 -67.23
CA ILE A 258 -81.65 -53.23 -68.45
C ILE A 258 -82.20 -54.65 -68.21
N ALA A 259 -81.88 -55.26 -67.06
CA ALA A 259 -82.40 -56.58 -66.71
C ALA A 259 -83.93 -56.61 -66.62
N THR A 260 -84.58 -55.56 -66.10
CA THR A 260 -86.05 -55.49 -66.07
C THR A 260 -86.65 -55.22 -67.45
N MET A 261 -85.93 -54.52 -68.34
CA MET A 261 -86.40 -54.26 -69.69
C MET A 261 -86.26 -55.47 -70.63
N GLU A 262 -85.19 -56.26 -70.51
CA GLU A 262 -85.05 -57.56 -71.18
C GLU A 262 -86.10 -58.58 -70.71
N LEU A 263 -86.66 -58.39 -69.51
CA LEU A 263 -87.74 -59.23 -68.98
C LEU A 263 -89.15 -58.76 -69.38
N ALA A 264 -89.29 -57.68 -70.17
CA ALA A 264 -90.59 -57.16 -70.59
C ALA A 264 -91.07 -57.78 -71.92
N PRO A 265 -92.20 -58.53 -71.94
CA PRO A 265 -92.71 -59.18 -73.15
C PRO A 265 -93.30 -58.17 -74.16
N LYS A 266 -92.95 -58.36 -75.45
CA LYS A 266 -93.37 -57.51 -76.58
C LYS A 266 -94.89 -57.61 -76.86
N PRO A 267 -95.64 -56.51 -77.02
CA PRO A 267 -97.10 -56.56 -77.19
C PRO A 267 -97.54 -56.98 -78.61
N PRO A 268 -98.62 -57.78 -78.77
CA PRO A 268 -99.12 -58.27 -80.05
C PRO A 268 -100.03 -57.26 -80.81
N LYS A 269 -99.97 -57.32 -82.15
CA LYS A 269 -100.69 -56.45 -83.12
C LYS A 269 -102.18 -56.86 -83.30
N PRO A 270 -103.12 -55.90 -83.55
CA PRO A 270 -104.55 -56.21 -83.75
C PRO A 270 -105.01 -56.22 -85.23
N VAL A 271 -105.87 -57.18 -85.63
CA VAL A 271 -106.68 -57.19 -86.87
C VAL A 271 -107.96 -58.03 -86.60
N ARG A 272 -109.17 -57.43 -86.52
CA ARG A 272 -110.22 -57.16 -87.55
C ARG A 272 -110.95 -58.41 -88.09
N SER A 273 -112.26 -58.45 -87.84
CA SER A 273 -113.26 -59.45 -88.25
C SER A 273 -113.63 -59.39 -89.74
N PRO A 274 -114.15 -60.50 -90.31
CA PRO A 274 -115.03 -60.45 -91.47
C PRO A 274 -116.45 -60.96 -91.15
N HIS A 275 -117.40 -60.34 -91.85
CA HIS A 275 -118.82 -60.67 -91.94
C HIS A 275 -119.10 -61.88 -92.85
N ARG A 276 -120.37 -62.33 -92.74
CA ARG A 276 -121.24 -63.08 -93.67
C ARG A 276 -121.20 -64.62 -93.54
N GLN A 277 -122.31 -65.33 -93.40
CA GLN A 277 -123.74 -65.06 -93.70
C GLN A 277 -124.65 -65.42 -92.53
#